data_AF-A0A9P0NQM9-F1
#
_entry.id   AF-A0A9P0NQM9-F1
#
_cell.length_a   1.000
_cell.length_b   1.000
_cell.length_c   1.000
_cell.angle_alpha   90.00
_cell.angle_beta   90.00
_cell.angle_gamma   90.00
#
_symmetry.space_group_name_H-M   'P 1'
#
loop_
_entity.id
_entity.type
_entity.pdbx_description
1 polymer ?
#
loop_
_entity_poly.entity_id
_entity_poly.type
_entity_poly.pdbx_seq_one_letter_code
_entity_poly.pdbx_strand_id
1 'polypeptide(L)'
;MDLIGNVVEGSKILRNNQPIEVLLEACKQSIATLDEPVWYSCEVDQRFSNELGIEDLKIHDIESIFSTNTSISMTKSERILYSDSYPTHAMVLTGFHEENNEVTRWCVENSWGKYNTTTNGYLMMTTEWFKEYVFEVIVDKKLLPKCVLDVFSQKPIVLPVWDKLASHLR
;
A
#
# COMPACT_ATOMS: atom_id res chain seq x y z
N MET A 1 -16.54 -8.20 -0.78
CA MET A 1 -16.73 -8.47 0.68
C MET A 1 -18.22 -8.56 0.97
N ASP A 2 -18.60 -9.33 1.99
CA ASP A 2 -20.00 -9.38 2.42
C ASP A 2 -20.41 -8.10 3.15
N LEU A 3 -21.57 -7.54 2.82
CA LEU A 3 -22.18 -6.35 3.47
C LEU A 3 -21.35 -5.04 3.48
N ILE A 4 -20.34 -4.91 2.62
CA ILE A 4 -19.54 -3.67 2.52
C ILE A 4 -19.88 -2.93 1.22
N GLY A 5 -20.26 -1.67 1.36
CA GLY A 5 -20.63 -0.76 0.28
C GLY A 5 -21.33 0.48 0.85
N ASN A 6 -21.31 1.56 0.08
CA ASN A 6 -21.92 2.84 0.46
C ASN A 6 -23.21 3.17 -0.32
N VAL A 7 -23.50 2.42 -1.40
CA VAL A 7 -24.68 2.61 -2.25
C VAL A 7 -25.46 1.30 -2.34
N VAL A 8 -26.74 1.34 -1.99
CA VAL A 8 -27.65 0.19 -2.14
C VAL A 8 -27.71 -0.21 -3.61
N GLU A 9 -27.50 -1.50 -3.89
CA GLU A 9 -27.42 -2.06 -5.25
C GLU A 9 -26.27 -1.50 -6.11
N GLY A 10 -25.32 -0.79 -5.50
CA GLY A 10 -24.14 -0.29 -6.17
C GLY A 10 -23.16 -1.40 -6.59
N SER A 11 -22.11 -0.99 -7.28
CA SER A 11 -21.01 -1.89 -7.63
C SER A 11 -20.41 -2.53 -6.38
N LYS A 12 -20.22 -3.85 -6.44
CA LYS A 12 -19.54 -4.58 -5.36
C LYS A 12 -18.06 -4.20 -5.32
N ILE A 13 -17.52 -4.10 -4.12
CA ILE A 13 -16.08 -3.95 -3.92
C ILE A 13 -15.41 -5.28 -4.26
N LEU A 14 -14.62 -5.27 -5.34
CA LEU A 14 -13.85 -6.39 -5.85
C LEU A 14 -12.37 -6.07 -5.74
N ARG A 15 -11.58 -7.07 -5.34
CA ARG A 15 -10.12 -6.98 -5.30
C ARG A 15 -9.50 -8.10 -6.10
N ASN A 16 -8.43 -7.76 -6.78
CA ASN A 16 -7.63 -8.70 -7.55
C ASN A 16 -6.33 -8.96 -6.79
N ASN A 17 -6.26 -10.09 -6.10
CA ASN A 17 -5.07 -10.45 -5.32
C ASN A 17 -3.93 -10.86 -6.26
N GLN A 18 -2.79 -10.17 -6.18
CA GLN A 18 -1.63 -10.37 -7.04
C GLN A 18 -0.33 -10.32 -6.22
N PRO A 19 0.77 -10.92 -6.70
CA PRO A 19 2.09 -10.73 -6.12
C PRO A 19 2.47 -9.25 -6.04
N ILE A 20 3.24 -8.89 -5.02
CA ILE A 20 3.59 -7.49 -4.74
C ILE A 20 4.39 -6.83 -5.88
N GLU A 21 5.13 -7.64 -6.64
CA GLU A 21 5.89 -7.22 -7.81
C GLU A 21 4.98 -6.73 -8.93
N VAL A 22 3.79 -7.32 -9.08
CA VAL A 22 2.79 -6.87 -10.06
C VAL A 22 2.27 -5.48 -9.69
N LEU A 23 2.08 -5.22 -8.39
CA LEU A 23 1.63 -3.91 -7.90
C LEU A 23 2.73 -2.86 -8.12
N LEU A 24 3.97 -3.16 -7.75
CA LEU A 24 5.12 -2.26 -7.95
C LEU A 24 5.29 -1.86 -9.42
N GLU A 25 5.25 -2.84 -10.32
CA GLU A 25 5.39 -2.58 -11.76
C GLU A 25 4.21 -1.79 -12.31
N ALA A 26 2.98 -2.10 -11.89
CA ALA A 26 1.80 -1.33 -12.30
C ALA A 26 1.86 0.14 -11.83
N CYS A 27 2.32 0.39 -10.61
CA CYS A 27 2.53 1.75 -10.10
C CYS A 27 3.60 2.49 -10.90
N LYS A 28 4.74 1.84 -11.17
CA LYS A 28 5.82 2.39 -12.00
C LYS A 28 5.29 2.77 -13.39
N GLN A 29 4.56 1.87 -14.05
CA GLN A 29 4.03 2.11 -15.38
C GLN A 29 2.98 3.22 -15.41
N SER A 30 2.11 3.31 -14.39
CA SER A 30 1.13 4.40 -14.28
C SER A 30 1.81 5.76 -14.28
N ILE A 31 2.81 5.93 -13.41
CA ILE A 31 3.52 7.20 -13.29
C ILE A 31 4.39 7.45 -14.53
N ALA A 32 5.15 6.45 -14.99
CA ALA A 32 6.15 6.64 -16.04
C ALA A 32 5.57 6.76 -17.46
N THR A 33 4.46 6.09 -17.75
CA THR A 33 3.93 5.98 -19.12
C THR A 33 2.64 6.77 -19.32
N LEU A 34 1.86 6.98 -18.26
CA LEU A 34 0.57 7.66 -18.34
C LEU A 34 0.57 9.02 -17.67
N ASP A 35 1.60 9.34 -16.88
CA ASP A 35 1.63 10.52 -16.01
C ASP A 35 0.42 10.53 -15.04
N GLU A 36 -0.03 9.33 -14.63
CA GLU A 36 -1.19 9.15 -13.75
C GLU A 36 -0.70 8.78 -12.33
N PRO A 37 -1.01 9.59 -11.31
CA PRO A 37 -0.69 9.27 -9.93
C PRO A 37 -1.54 8.09 -9.43
N VAL A 38 -1.03 7.36 -8.44
CA VAL A 38 -1.60 6.09 -8.03
C VAL A 38 -2.13 6.17 -6.61
N TRP A 39 -3.44 5.99 -6.45
CA TRP A 39 -4.03 5.77 -5.13
C TRP A 39 -3.56 4.43 -4.58
N TYR A 40 -3.20 4.39 -3.30
CA TYR A 40 -2.89 3.15 -2.60
C TYR A 40 -3.39 3.18 -1.15
N SER A 41 -3.57 1.99 -0.56
CA SER A 41 -3.79 1.84 0.87
C SER A 41 -2.64 1.09 1.53
N CYS A 42 -2.34 1.49 2.77
CA CYS A 42 -1.25 0.94 3.55
C CYS A 42 -1.58 0.92 5.05
N GLU A 43 -0.69 0.29 5.81
CA GLU A 43 -0.61 0.49 7.25
C GLU A 43 0.42 1.59 7.55
N VAL A 44 -0.03 2.82 7.76
CA VAL A 44 0.84 4.01 7.78
C VAL A 44 1.65 4.18 9.06
N ASP A 45 1.18 3.67 10.21
CA ASP A 45 1.83 3.92 11.49
C ASP A 45 3.07 3.02 11.68
N GLN A 46 3.27 2.02 10.82
CA GLN A 46 4.38 1.09 10.91
C GLN A 46 5.64 1.68 10.29
N ARG A 47 6.73 1.71 11.07
CA ARG A 47 8.08 2.10 10.57
C ARG A 47 8.05 3.46 9.83
N PHE A 48 7.35 4.41 10.41
CA PHE A 48 7.12 5.73 9.84
C PHE A 48 7.58 6.82 10.80
N SER A 49 8.24 7.85 10.25
CA SER A 49 8.53 9.10 10.97
C SER A 49 7.74 10.23 10.34
N ASN A 50 6.74 10.74 11.07
CA ASN A 50 5.88 11.82 10.62
C ASN A 50 6.63 13.13 10.40
N GLU A 51 7.47 13.53 11.35
CA GLU A 51 8.24 14.78 11.26
C GLU A 51 9.16 14.79 10.03
N LEU A 52 9.85 13.67 9.79
CA LEU A 52 10.77 13.54 8.65
C LEU A 52 10.03 13.24 7.34
N GLY A 53 8.79 12.76 7.39
CA GLY A 53 8.05 12.28 6.24
C GLY A 53 8.72 11.06 5.60
N ILE A 54 9.17 10.09 6.41
CA ILE A 54 9.92 8.91 5.91
C ILE A 54 9.24 7.62 6.33
N GLU A 55 8.96 6.77 5.35
CA GLU A 55 8.47 5.39 5.48
C GLU A 55 9.60 4.42 5.10
N ASP A 56 10.32 3.93 6.11
CA ASP A 56 11.49 3.05 5.94
C ASP A 56 11.56 2.04 7.08
N LEU A 57 11.69 0.75 6.73
CA LEU A 57 11.86 -0.35 7.67
C LEU A 57 13.00 -0.13 8.68
N LYS A 58 14.00 0.67 8.30
CA LYS A 58 15.21 0.97 9.08
C LYS A 58 15.18 2.34 9.74
N ILE A 59 14.08 3.09 9.68
CA ILE A 59 14.01 4.45 10.26
C ILE A 59 14.20 4.45 11.78
N HIS A 60 13.89 3.33 12.45
CA HIS A 60 14.06 3.16 13.89
C HIS A 60 15.02 1.99 14.18
N ASP A 61 16.11 2.25 14.90
CA ASP A 61 17.04 1.22 15.39
C ASP A 61 16.54 0.59 16.70
N ILE A 62 15.47 -0.19 16.60
CA ILE A 62 14.81 -0.85 17.74
C ILE A 62 15.74 -1.86 18.42
N GLU A 63 16.54 -2.57 17.64
CA GLU A 63 17.43 -3.62 18.16
C GLU A 63 18.50 -3.03 19.08
N SER A 64 19.13 -1.90 18.70
CA SER A 64 20.10 -1.23 19.57
C SER A 64 19.50 -0.72 20.88
N ILE A 65 18.23 -0.30 20.88
CA ILE A 65 17.57 0.26 22.06
C ILE A 65 17.12 -0.84 23.02
N PHE A 66 16.50 -1.90 22.50
CA PHE A 66 15.85 -2.93 23.31
C PHE A 66 16.61 -4.26 23.38
N SER A 67 17.76 -4.36 22.69
CA SER A 67 18.55 -5.60 22.57
C SER A 67 17.73 -6.79 22.04
N THR A 68 16.69 -6.51 21.26
CA THR A 68 15.83 -7.50 20.63
C THR A 68 15.33 -6.98 19.29
N ASN A 69 15.37 -7.84 18.27
CA ASN A 69 14.87 -7.47 16.95
C ASN A 69 13.38 -7.77 16.86
N THR A 70 12.57 -6.71 16.97
CA THR A 70 11.12 -6.75 16.73
C THR A 70 10.74 -5.88 15.54
N SER A 71 11.68 -5.61 14.62
CA SER A 71 11.46 -4.70 13.50
C SER A 71 10.45 -5.28 12.51
N ILE A 72 10.63 -6.54 12.11
CA ILE A 72 9.68 -7.34 11.31
C ILE A 72 9.84 -8.81 11.71
N SER A 73 9.23 -9.22 12.82
CA SER A 73 9.35 -10.58 13.35
C SER A 73 8.37 -11.58 12.74
N MET A 74 7.35 -11.09 12.04
CA MET A 74 6.28 -11.89 11.44
C MET A 74 6.18 -11.59 9.94
N THR A 75 5.83 -12.60 9.15
CA THR A 75 5.51 -12.41 7.74
C THR A 75 4.26 -11.53 7.57
N LYS A 76 4.12 -10.87 6.41
CA LYS A 76 2.97 -10.00 6.13
C LYS A 76 1.62 -10.72 6.29
N SER A 77 1.54 -11.99 5.88
CA SER A 77 0.31 -12.80 6.03
C SER A 77 -0.01 -13.09 7.49
N GLU A 78 0.98 -13.43 8.31
CA GLU A 78 0.81 -13.62 9.75
C GLU A 78 0.37 -12.32 10.42
N ARG A 79 0.95 -11.16 10.06
CA ARG A 79 0.53 -9.87 10.63
C ARG A 79 -0.94 -9.55 10.32
N ILE A 80 -1.44 -9.88 9.13
CA ILE A 80 -2.87 -9.74 8.80
C ILE A 80 -3.71 -10.71 9.65
N LEU A 81 -3.30 -11.98 9.72
CA LEU A 81 -4.04 -13.05 10.41
C LEU A 81 -4.17 -12.77 11.91
N TYR A 82 -3.09 -12.32 12.54
CA TYR A 82 -3.03 -12.00 13.97
C TYR A 82 -3.42 -10.55 14.28
N SER A 83 -3.95 -9.80 13.29
CA SER A 83 -4.43 -8.42 13.47
C SER A 83 -3.37 -7.41 13.91
N ASP A 84 -2.11 -7.68 13.60
CA ASP A 84 -0.97 -6.79 13.87
C ASP A 84 -0.79 -5.71 12.78
N SER A 85 -1.13 -6.03 11.51
CA SER A 85 -1.04 -5.09 10.40
C SER A 85 -2.15 -5.30 9.37
N TYR A 86 -2.81 -4.22 8.98
CA TYR A 86 -3.92 -4.17 8.03
C TYR A 86 -4.08 -2.75 7.50
N PRO A 87 -4.73 -2.51 6.34
CA PRO A 87 -4.78 -1.16 5.78
C PRO A 87 -5.57 -0.20 6.68
N THR A 88 -4.94 0.90 7.07
CA THR A 88 -5.50 1.94 7.96
C THR A 88 -5.61 3.30 7.30
N HIS A 89 -4.80 3.58 6.28
CA HIS A 89 -4.77 4.87 5.61
C HIS A 89 -4.61 4.72 4.10
N ALA A 90 -4.99 5.77 3.37
CA ALA A 90 -4.87 5.85 1.93
C ALA A 90 -4.16 7.14 1.51
N MET A 91 -3.24 7.01 0.55
CA MET A 91 -2.39 8.09 0.06
C MET A 91 -2.19 7.96 -1.45
N VAL A 92 -1.38 8.85 -2.03
CA VAL A 92 -1.18 8.91 -3.49
C VAL A 92 0.31 8.87 -3.83
N LEU A 93 0.71 7.94 -4.70
CA LEU A 93 2.05 7.92 -5.29
C LEU A 93 2.11 8.91 -6.44
N THR A 94 3.08 9.81 -6.40
CA THR A 94 3.23 10.90 -7.38
C THR A 94 4.57 10.83 -8.13
N GLY A 95 5.50 9.99 -7.69
CA GLY A 95 6.79 9.83 -8.33
C GLY A 95 7.57 8.66 -7.77
N PHE A 96 8.69 8.34 -8.40
CA PHE A 96 9.63 7.33 -7.93
C PHE A 96 11.05 7.68 -8.32
N HIS A 97 12.01 7.08 -7.62
CA HIS A 97 13.43 7.18 -7.94
C HIS A 97 13.96 5.79 -8.28
N GLU A 98 14.72 5.71 -9.37
CA GLU A 98 15.24 4.47 -9.94
C GLU A 98 16.76 4.48 -9.96
N GLU A 99 17.37 3.38 -9.50
CA GLU A 99 18.81 3.14 -9.56
C GLU A 99 19.04 1.75 -10.13
N ASN A 100 19.94 1.62 -11.11
CA ASN A 100 20.26 0.33 -11.76
C ASN A 100 19.04 -0.44 -12.30
N ASN A 101 18.05 0.28 -12.84
CA ASN A 101 16.75 -0.23 -13.32
C ASN A 101 15.81 -0.76 -12.22
N GLU A 102 16.10 -0.49 -10.95
CA GLU A 102 15.26 -0.85 -9.81
C GLU A 102 14.71 0.39 -9.11
N VAL A 103 13.41 0.40 -8.86
CA VAL A 103 12.79 1.48 -8.07
C VAL A 103 13.19 1.30 -6.62
N THR A 104 13.90 2.28 -6.05
CA THR A 104 14.40 2.21 -4.67
C THR A 104 13.51 2.95 -3.68
N ARG A 105 12.85 4.02 -4.12
CA ARG A 105 11.96 4.84 -3.30
C ARG A 105 10.87 5.54 -4.12
N TRP A 106 9.79 5.90 -3.44
CA TRP A 106 8.58 6.49 -3.97
C TRP A 106 8.32 7.85 -3.33
N CYS A 107 7.76 8.77 -4.11
CA CYS A 107 7.23 10.05 -3.62
C CYS A 107 5.74 9.87 -3.34
N VAL A 108 5.33 10.19 -2.12
CA VAL A 108 3.95 10.04 -1.64
C VAL A 108 3.37 11.42 -1.34
N GLU A 109 2.19 11.72 -1.85
CA GLU A 109 1.38 12.86 -1.39
C GLU A 109 0.42 12.38 -0.29
N ASN A 110 0.48 13.03 0.87
CA ASN A 110 -0.39 12.76 2.00
C ASN A 110 -1.40 13.90 2.22
N SER A 111 -2.46 13.63 2.98
CA SER A 111 -3.60 14.52 3.19
C SER A 111 -3.64 15.18 4.57
N TRP A 112 -2.54 15.19 5.32
CA TRP A 112 -2.48 15.77 6.68
C TRP A 112 -2.05 17.25 6.71
N GLY A 113 -1.97 17.88 5.54
CA GLY A 113 -1.65 19.29 5.37
C GLY A 113 -0.15 19.54 5.23
N LYS A 114 0.16 20.69 4.63
CA LYS A 114 1.51 21.07 4.20
C LYS A 114 2.55 21.04 5.33
N TYR A 115 2.17 21.46 6.54
CA TYR A 115 3.11 21.65 7.65
C TYR A 115 3.26 20.41 8.55
N ASN A 116 2.62 19.30 8.18
CA ASN A 116 2.67 18.08 8.98
C ASN A 116 4.06 17.41 8.90
N THR A 117 4.76 17.59 7.78
CA THR A 117 6.11 17.03 7.54
C THR A 117 7.08 18.14 7.13
N THR A 118 8.38 17.88 7.27
CA THR A 118 9.45 18.79 6.77
C THR A 118 9.48 18.92 5.24
N THR A 119 8.74 18.06 4.53
CA THR A 119 8.68 17.91 3.08
C THR A 119 7.36 18.43 2.50
N ASN A 120 6.74 19.43 3.13
CA ASN A 120 5.52 20.09 2.65
C ASN A 120 4.30 19.17 2.50
N GLY A 121 4.17 18.12 3.33
CA GLY A 121 3.06 17.16 3.27
C GLY A 121 3.32 15.96 2.36
N TYR A 122 4.49 15.89 1.71
CA TYR A 122 4.94 14.70 0.97
C TYR A 122 5.72 13.76 1.86
N LEU A 123 5.75 12.48 1.52
CA LEU A 123 6.58 11.46 2.18
C LEU A 123 7.53 10.82 1.16
N MET A 124 8.63 10.27 1.67
CA MET A 124 9.51 9.36 0.96
C MET A 124 9.29 7.95 1.50
N MET A 125 8.90 7.04 0.62
CA MET A 125 8.65 5.64 0.96
C MET A 125 9.65 4.73 0.27
N THR A 126 10.36 3.89 1.03
CA THR A 126 11.26 2.90 0.42
C THR A 126 10.48 1.75 -0.23
N THR A 127 11.02 1.15 -1.29
CA THR A 127 10.38 -0.01 -1.94
C THR A 127 10.22 -1.21 -0.99
N GLU A 128 11.12 -1.37 -0.02
CA GLU A 128 10.97 -2.42 0.99
C GLU A 128 9.81 -2.13 1.95
N TRP A 129 9.59 -0.86 2.32
CA TRP A 129 8.41 -0.49 3.10
C TRP A 129 7.12 -0.75 2.32
N PHE A 130 7.10 -0.39 1.02
CA PHE A 130 5.98 -0.70 0.13
C PHE A 130 5.63 -2.20 0.22
N LYS A 131 6.63 -3.06 0.06
CA LYS A 131 6.43 -4.51 0.05
C LYS A 131 5.78 -5.03 1.33
N GLU A 132 6.16 -4.48 2.48
CA GLU A 132 5.68 -4.92 3.78
C GLU A 132 4.31 -4.33 4.18
N TYR A 133 4.02 -3.09 3.82
CA TYR A 133 2.89 -2.36 4.41
C TYR A 133 1.86 -1.80 3.42
N VAL A 134 2.08 -1.88 2.09
CA VAL A 134 1.05 -1.55 1.08
C VAL A 134 0.17 -2.75 0.79
N PHE A 135 -1.15 -2.58 0.80
CA PHE A 135 -2.10 -3.70 0.59
C PHE A 135 -2.88 -3.60 -0.72
N GLU A 136 -3.15 -2.39 -1.21
CA GLU A 136 -3.99 -2.17 -2.38
C GLU A 136 -3.47 -0.97 -3.16
N VAL A 137 -3.56 -1.05 -4.50
CA VAL A 137 -3.28 0.05 -5.42
C VAL A 137 -4.40 0.10 -6.46
N ILE A 138 -4.70 1.29 -6.97
CA ILE A 138 -5.67 1.48 -8.05
C ILE A 138 -4.94 2.06 -9.25
N VAL A 139 -4.97 1.31 -10.36
CA VAL A 139 -4.31 1.67 -11.63
C VAL A 139 -5.28 1.49 -12.80
N ASP A 140 -4.99 2.14 -13.93
CA ASP A 140 -5.76 1.91 -15.15
C ASP A 140 -5.56 0.48 -15.66
N LYS A 141 -6.68 -0.19 -15.96
CA LYS A 141 -6.71 -1.55 -16.53
C LYS A 141 -5.88 -1.70 -17.81
N LYS A 142 -5.63 -0.63 -18.57
CA LYS A 142 -4.83 -0.65 -19.80
C LYS A 142 -3.37 -1.05 -19.57
N LEU A 143 -2.87 -0.91 -18.34
CA LEU A 143 -1.52 -1.31 -17.94
C LEU A 143 -1.42 -2.80 -17.63
N LEU A 144 -2.54 -3.45 -17.30
CA LEU A 144 -2.51 -4.80 -16.76
C LEU A 144 -2.54 -5.85 -17.87
N PRO A 145 -1.73 -6.92 -17.76
CA PRO A 145 -1.78 -8.00 -18.72
C PRO A 145 -3.13 -8.70 -18.65
N LYS A 146 -3.55 -9.28 -19.78
CA LYS A 146 -4.86 -9.93 -19.90
C LYS A 146 -5.10 -11.00 -18.82
N CYS A 147 -4.08 -11.77 -18.45
CA CYS A 147 -4.18 -12.78 -17.40
C CYS A 147 -4.59 -12.20 -16.03
N VAL A 148 -4.16 -10.99 -15.69
CA VAL A 148 -4.57 -10.29 -14.46
C VAL A 148 -6.01 -9.80 -14.60
N LEU A 149 -6.36 -9.23 -15.76
CA LEU A 149 -7.73 -8.73 -16.01
C LEU A 149 -8.78 -9.85 -16.02
N ASP A 150 -8.44 -11.02 -16.54
CA ASP A 150 -9.36 -12.16 -16.64
C ASP A 150 -9.82 -12.66 -15.24
N VAL A 151 -9.07 -12.35 -14.17
CA VAL A 151 -9.47 -12.66 -12.78
C VAL A 151 -10.80 -12.02 -12.40
N PHE A 152 -11.11 -10.82 -12.93
CA PHE A 152 -12.39 -10.14 -12.64
C PHE A 152 -13.61 -10.85 -13.24
N SER A 153 -13.41 -11.79 -14.17
CA SER A 153 -14.50 -12.61 -14.74
C SER A 153 -14.81 -13.85 -13.90
N GLN A 154 -13.99 -14.16 -12.89
CA GLN A 154 -14.19 -15.32 -12.02
C GLN A 154 -15.25 -15.03 -10.96
N LYS A 155 -15.82 -16.09 -10.38
CA LYS A 155 -16.71 -15.95 -9.22
C LYS A 155 -15.87 -15.45 -8.02
N PRO A 156 -16.20 -14.29 -7.42
CA PRO A 156 -15.40 -13.73 -6.35
C PRO A 156 -15.49 -14.59 -5.08
N ILE A 157 -14.37 -14.70 -4.38
CA ILE A 157 -14.34 -15.25 -3.02
C ILE A 157 -14.95 -14.19 -2.09
N VAL A 158 -15.99 -14.59 -1.36
CA VAL A 158 -16.67 -13.69 -0.42
C VAL A 158 -15.97 -13.81 0.93
N LEU A 159 -15.27 -12.74 1.30
CA LEU A 159 -14.69 -12.58 2.62
C LEU A 159 -15.74 -12.07 3.62
N PRO A 160 -15.67 -12.48 4.91
CA PRO A 160 -16.58 -12.02 5.94
C PRO A 160 -16.43 -10.51 6.20
N VAL A 161 -17.48 -9.86 6.69
CA VAL A 161 -17.49 -8.41 6.94
C VAL A 161 -16.40 -7.95 7.94
N TRP A 162 -16.01 -8.83 8.86
CA TRP A 162 -14.96 -8.53 9.85
C TRP A 162 -13.54 -8.74 9.32
N ASP A 163 -13.37 -9.19 8.07
CA ASP A 163 -12.05 -9.38 7.46
C ASP A 163 -11.20 -8.10 7.58
N LYS A 164 -9.93 -8.27 7.93
CA LYS A 164 -9.02 -7.16 8.22
C LYS A 164 -8.64 -6.37 6.97
N LEU A 165 -8.68 -6.97 5.79
CA LEU A 165 -8.47 -6.20 4.55
C LEU A 165 -9.61 -5.19 4.32
N ALA A 166 -10.73 -5.33 5.04
CA ALA A 166 -11.88 -4.46 4.92
C ALA A 166 -11.90 -3.29 5.91
N SER A 167 -10.91 -3.16 6.78
CA SER A 167 -10.88 -2.19 7.89
C SER A 167 -11.14 -0.76 7.45
N HIS A 168 -10.45 -0.27 6.41
CA HIS A 168 -10.55 1.12 5.94
C HIS A 168 -11.79 1.40 5.08
N LEU A 169 -12.61 0.39 4.78
CA LEU A 169 -13.82 0.52 3.97
C LEU A 169 -15.10 0.60 4.82
N ARG A 170 -14.95 0.54 6.14
CA ARG A 170 -16.06 0.63 7.10
C ARG A 170 -16.29 2.06 7.56
#